data_AF-A0A6S6RT36-F1
#
_entry.id   AF-A0A6S6RT36-F1
#
_cell.length_a   1.000
_cell.length_b   1.000
_cell.length_c   1.000
_cell.angle_alpha   90.00
_cell.angle_beta   90.00
_cell.angle_gamma   90.00
#
_symmetry.space_group_name_H-M   'P 1'
#
loop_
_entity.id
_entity.type
_entity.pdbx_description
1 polymer ?
#
loop_
_entity_poly.entity_id
_entity_poly.type
_entity_poly.pdbx_seq_one_letter_code
_entity_poly.pdbx_strand_id
1 'polypeptide(L)'
;MIKKMFFKSIELSNIGDEYSNNIIIESINWNKEGLIPVITQQYDSGEVLMLAWINKNILIDTKIGYYVSYWSRSRCKKWQKGEKSGKIQLLKEVYLDCDGDTLLFKVDQYGPSCHSGRISCFYTKLLNNNAKIVKKSIISPNLLYR
;
A
#
# COMPACT_ATOMS: atom_id res chain seq x y z
N MET A 1 -5.69 21.88 10.85
CA MET A 1 -4.54 22.61 11.44
C MET A 1 -3.74 21.72 12.39
N ILE A 2 -4.36 21.09 13.39
CA ILE A 2 -3.69 20.28 14.43
C ILE A 2 -2.88 19.08 13.86
N LYS A 3 -3.43 18.32 12.90
CA LYS A 3 -2.76 17.14 12.31
C LYS A 3 -1.40 17.42 11.66
N LYS A 4 -1.33 18.49 10.85
CA LYS A 4 -0.07 18.96 10.23
C LYS A 4 0.96 19.42 11.26
N MET A 5 0.52 19.85 12.45
CA MET A 5 1.45 20.31 13.49
C MET A 5 2.23 19.15 14.11
N PHE A 6 1.61 17.96 14.23
CA PHE A 6 2.32 16.79 14.77
C PHE A 6 3.46 16.35 13.86
N PHE A 7 3.19 16.10 12.57
CA PHE A 7 4.21 15.66 11.63
C PHE A 7 5.34 16.67 11.49
N LYS A 8 5.01 17.96 11.46
CA LYS A 8 6.00 19.03 11.50
C LYS A 8 6.84 19.03 12.79
N SER A 9 6.24 18.71 13.94
CA SER A 9 6.96 18.67 15.21
C SER A 9 7.99 17.54 15.31
N ILE A 10 7.81 16.45 14.54
CA ILE A 10 8.72 15.30 14.53
C ILE A 10 9.77 15.36 13.41
N GLU A 11 9.78 16.41 12.58
CA GLU A 11 10.82 16.60 11.54
C GLU A 11 12.22 16.82 12.14
N LEU A 12 12.29 17.25 13.40
CA LEU A 12 13.54 17.48 14.15
C LEU A 12 13.87 16.34 15.13
N SER A 13 13.11 15.24 15.09
CA SER A 13 13.34 14.07 15.93
C SER A 13 14.64 13.35 15.54
N ASN A 14 15.21 12.65 16.51
CA ASN A 14 16.41 11.85 16.33
C ASN A 14 16.08 10.42 15.92
N ILE A 15 17.05 9.74 15.32
CA ILE A 15 16.96 8.29 15.06
C ILE A 15 16.77 7.57 16.40
N GLY A 16 15.72 6.75 16.48
CA GLY A 16 15.37 6.00 17.68
C GLY A 16 14.33 6.66 18.57
N ASP A 17 13.89 7.89 18.27
CA ASP A 17 12.75 8.49 18.96
C ASP A 17 11.47 7.68 18.67
N GLU A 18 10.71 7.40 19.73
CA GLU A 18 9.51 6.58 19.67
C GLU A 18 8.24 7.39 19.97
N TYR A 19 7.17 7.07 19.25
CA TYR A 19 5.85 7.67 19.42
C TYR A 19 4.78 6.59 19.50
N SER A 20 3.76 6.82 20.33
CA SER A 20 2.63 5.90 20.42
C SER A 20 1.88 5.82 19.08
N ASN A 21 1.59 4.60 18.63
CA ASN A 21 0.80 4.36 17.41
C ASN A 21 -0.54 5.10 17.41
N ASN A 22 -1.19 5.25 18.58
CA ASN A 22 -2.47 5.97 18.66
C ASN A 22 -2.30 7.45 18.27
N ILE A 23 -1.25 8.10 18.77
CA ILE A 23 -0.94 9.50 18.46
C ILE A 23 -0.64 9.65 16.96
N ILE A 24 0.17 8.73 16.41
CA ILE A 24 0.50 8.72 14.98
C ILE A 24 -0.78 8.57 14.13
N ILE A 25 -1.60 7.55 14.41
CA ILE A 25 -2.80 7.24 13.62
C ILE A 25 -3.85 8.35 13.69
N GLU A 26 -3.99 9.02 14.84
CA GLU A 26 -4.88 10.18 15.00
C GLU A 26 -4.38 11.40 14.24
N SER A 27 -3.07 11.54 14.10
CA SER A 27 -2.43 12.65 13.39
C SER A 27 -2.49 12.49 11.87
N ILE A 28 -2.68 11.27 11.34
CA ILE A 28 -2.76 11.00 9.89
C ILE A 28 -3.73 11.94 9.15
N ASN A 29 -3.26 12.45 8.02
CA ASN A 29 -4.00 13.32 7.11
C ASN A 29 -4.93 12.52 6.18
N TRP A 30 -5.96 11.91 6.77
CA TRP A 30 -7.02 11.25 6.01
C TRP A 30 -7.69 12.23 5.04
N ASN A 31 -7.88 11.80 3.79
CA ASN A 31 -8.58 12.60 2.79
C ASN A 31 -10.06 12.81 3.14
N LYS A 32 -10.79 13.57 2.32
CA LYS A 32 -12.23 13.85 2.52
C LYS A 32 -13.14 12.62 2.60
N GLU A 33 -12.69 11.46 2.09
CA GLU A 33 -13.40 10.18 2.14
C GLU A 33 -12.98 9.32 3.34
N GLY A 34 -12.11 9.82 4.22
CA GLY A 34 -11.55 9.06 5.35
C GLY A 34 -10.52 8.02 4.93
N LEU A 35 -9.84 8.24 3.79
CA LEU A 35 -8.88 7.30 3.19
C LEU A 35 -7.48 7.89 3.11
N ILE A 36 -6.48 7.00 3.13
CA ILE A 36 -5.07 7.31 2.88
C ILE A 36 -4.55 6.39 1.76
N PRO A 37 -3.77 6.90 0.78
CA PRO A 37 -3.09 6.05 -0.18
C PRO A 37 -2.02 5.18 0.49
N VAL A 38 -1.86 3.98 -0.03
CA VAL A 38 -0.82 3.03 0.37
C VAL A 38 -0.06 2.59 -0.87
N ILE A 39 1.24 2.86 -0.91
CA ILE A 39 2.17 2.26 -1.85
C ILE A 39 2.55 0.90 -1.29
N THR A 40 2.40 -0.15 -2.09
CA THR A 40 2.79 -1.51 -1.70
C THR A 40 4.02 -1.90 -2.48
N GLN A 41 5.07 -2.30 -1.78
CA GLN A 41 6.37 -2.63 -2.34
C GLN A 41 6.80 -4.02 -1.89
N GLN A 42 7.43 -4.77 -2.78
CA GLN A 42 8.06 -6.04 -2.44
C GLN A 42 9.21 -5.77 -1.46
N TYR A 43 9.22 -6.50 -0.34
CA TYR A 43 10.11 -6.22 0.79
C TYR A 43 11.61 -6.39 0.45
N ASP A 44 11.96 -7.40 -0.33
CA ASP A 44 13.35 -7.77 -0.63
C ASP A 44 13.94 -7.02 -1.83
N SER A 45 13.20 -6.92 -2.93
CA SER A 45 13.66 -6.31 -4.18
C SER A 45 13.39 -4.81 -4.28
N GLY A 46 12.51 -4.26 -3.45
CA GLY A 46 12.07 -2.88 -3.58
C GLY A 46 11.17 -2.62 -4.79
N GLU A 47 10.69 -3.64 -5.49
CA GLU A 47 9.76 -3.47 -6.61
C GLU A 47 8.42 -2.88 -6.13
N VAL A 48 8.01 -1.73 -6.68
CA VAL A 48 6.70 -1.15 -6.38
C VAL A 48 5.62 -1.99 -7.07
N LEU A 49 4.74 -2.60 -6.29
CA LEU A 49 3.75 -3.57 -6.76
C LEU A 49 2.44 -2.89 -7.15
N MET A 50 1.90 -2.03 -6.29
CA MET A 50 0.60 -1.41 -6.50
C MET A 50 0.41 -0.18 -5.61
N LEU A 51 -0.59 0.62 -5.95
CA LEU A 51 -1.16 1.62 -5.06
C LEU A 51 -2.61 1.24 -4.73
N ALA A 52 -2.98 1.33 -3.46
CA ALA A 52 -4.34 1.14 -2.99
C ALA A 52 -4.69 2.21 -1.94
N TRP A 53 -5.85 2.05 -1.33
CA TRP A 53 -6.34 2.94 -0.27
C TRP A 53 -6.66 2.09 0.95
N ILE A 54 -6.51 2.66 2.14
CA ILE A 54 -7.06 2.10 3.37
C ILE A 54 -7.82 3.18 4.14
N ASN A 55 -8.69 2.78 5.06
CA ASN A 55 -9.30 3.67 6.05
C ASN A 55 -8.66 3.44 7.43
N LYS A 56 -9.03 4.27 8.41
CA LYS A 56 -8.51 4.17 9.78
C LYS A 56 -8.70 2.79 10.40
N ASN A 57 -9.86 2.17 10.22
CA ASN A 57 -10.15 0.84 10.79
C ASN A 57 -9.25 -0.24 10.19
N ILE A 58 -9.02 -0.21 8.87
CA ILE A 58 -8.09 -1.14 8.21
C ILE A 58 -6.66 -0.94 8.73
N LEU A 59 -6.22 0.31 8.93
CA LEU A 59 -4.90 0.59 9.49
C LEU A 59 -4.75 0.05 10.92
N ILE A 60 -5.76 0.21 11.77
CA ILE A 60 -5.77 -0.34 13.13
C ILE A 60 -5.71 -1.88 13.12
N ASP A 61 -6.42 -2.52 12.19
CA ASP A 61 -6.41 -3.98 12.02
C ASP A 61 -5.10 -4.51 11.41
N THR A 62 -4.25 -3.64 10.86
CA THR A 62 -3.04 -4.03 10.13
C THR A 62 -1.98 -4.54 11.10
N LYS A 63 -1.48 -5.76 10.86
CA LYS A 63 -0.49 -6.42 11.73
C LYS A 63 0.66 -7.00 10.92
N ILE A 64 1.89 -6.78 11.38
CA ILE A 64 3.08 -7.41 10.81
C ILE A 64 2.93 -8.94 10.89
N GLY A 65 3.29 -9.65 9.83
CA GLY A 65 3.13 -11.10 9.73
C GLY A 65 1.72 -11.57 9.35
N TYR A 66 0.79 -10.66 9.04
CA TYR A 66 -0.56 -11.01 8.57
C TYR A 66 -0.80 -10.51 7.14
N TYR A 67 -1.89 -10.99 6.54
CA TYR A 67 -2.26 -10.61 5.18
C TYR A 67 -2.85 -9.20 5.09
N VAL A 68 -2.45 -8.48 4.06
CA VAL A 68 -2.87 -7.09 3.85
C VAL A 68 -4.32 -7.00 3.37
N SER A 69 -5.07 -6.08 3.97
CA SER A 69 -6.38 -5.65 3.52
C SER A 69 -6.34 -4.22 2.97
N TYR A 70 -7.22 -3.93 2.01
CA TYR A 70 -7.37 -2.60 1.42
C TYR A 70 -8.84 -2.18 1.37
N TRP A 71 -9.08 -0.89 1.14
CA TRP A 71 -10.38 -0.31 0.84
C TRP A 71 -10.57 -0.19 -0.67
N SER A 72 -11.67 -0.73 -1.17
CA SER A 72 -12.07 -0.57 -2.56
C SER A 72 -12.99 0.64 -2.69
N ARG A 73 -12.50 1.76 -3.21
CA ARG A 73 -13.30 2.98 -3.42
C ARG A 73 -14.56 2.73 -4.25
N SER A 74 -14.45 1.96 -5.32
CA SER A 74 -15.58 1.64 -6.21
C SER A 74 -16.63 0.70 -5.58
N ARG A 75 -16.24 -0.13 -4.61
CA ARG A 75 -17.13 -1.10 -3.96
C ARG A 75 -17.52 -0.67 -2.55
N CYS A 76 -17.02 0.48 -2.10
CA CYS A 76 -17.15 1.03 -0.75
C CYS A 76 -17.00 -0.04 0.35
N LYS A 77 -15.99 -0.92 0.22
CA LYS A 77 -15.78 -2.02 1.17
C LYS A 77 -14.33 -2.43 1.33
N LYS A 78 -14.01 -3.00 2.51
CA LYS A 78 -12.76 -3.72 2.80
C LYS A 78 -12.65 -4.96 1.91
N TRP A 79 -11.45 -5.30 1.48
CA TRP A 79 -11.14 -6.56 0.82
C TRP A 79 -9.72 -7.00 1.18
N GLN A 80 -9.53 -8.31 1.35
CA GLN A 80 -8.20 -8.86 1.59
C GLN A 80 -7.52 -9.15 0.26
N LYS A 81 -6.26 -8.73 0.12
CA LYS A 81 -5.51 -8.97 -1.12
C LYS A 81 -5.33 -10.45 -1.36
N GLY A 82 -5.78 -10.90 -2.53
CA GLY A 82 -5.66 -12.30 -2.92
C GLY A 82 -6.75 -13.22 -2.37
N GLU A 83 -7.76 -12.72 -1.65
CA GLU A 83 -8.86 -13.53 -1.09
C GLU A 83 -9.53 -14.43 -2.14
N LYS A 84 -9.68 -13.95 -3.38
CA LYS A 84 -10.25 -14.72 -4.49
C LYS A 84 -9.22 -15.47 -5.35
N SER A 85 -8.00 -14.94 -5.50
CA SER A 85 -7.01 -15.45 -6.45
C SER A 85 -5.87 -16.26 -5.81
N GLY A 86 -5.84 -16.33 -4.48
CA GLY A 86 -4.72 -16.85 -3.70
C GLY A 86 -3.44 -15.99 -3.77
N LYS A 87 -3.47 -14.83 -4.45
CA LYS A 87 -2.28 -13.97 -4.64
C LYS A 87 -2.14 -12.96 -3.50
N ILE A 88 -1.87 -13.51 -2.33
CA ILE A 88 -1.79 -12.84 -1.03
C ILE A 88 -0.54 -11.96 -0.90
N GLN A 89 -0.60 -11.03 0.06
CA GLN A 89 0.51 -10.16 0.47
C GLN A 89 0.68 -10.29 1.96
N LEU A 90 1.82 -10.81 2.41
CA LEU A 90 2.17 -10.91 3.82
C LEU A 90 2.92 -9.64 4.23
N LEU A 91 2.38 -8.90 5.21
CA LEU A 91 2.97 -7.64 5.63
C LEU A 91 4.26 -7.87 6.42
N LYS A 92 5.31 -7.11 6.06
CA LYS A 92 6.62 -7.14 6.72
C LYS A 92 6.90 -5.86 7.48
N GLU A 93 6.62 -4.70 6.88
CA GLU A 93 6.89 -3.39 7.48
C GLU A 93 5.85 -2.37 7.01
N VAL A 94 5.66 -1.32 7.81
CA VAL A 94 4.80 -0.18 7.51
C VAL A 94 5.58 1.08 7.79
N TYR A 95 5.60 1.99 6.81
CA TYR A 95 6.13 3.34 6.96
C TYR A 95 5.04 4.36 6.64
N LEU A 96 5.18 5.54 7.21
CA LEU A 96 4.36 6.71 6.94
C LEU A 96 5.31 7.80 6.41
N ASP A 97 4.85 8.59 5.43
CA ASP A 97 5.63 9.70 4.90
C ASP A 97 5.68 10.91 5.83
N CYS A 98 6.43 11.94 5.41
CA CYS A 98 6.82 13.04 6.28
C CYS A 98 5.68 13.96 6.72
N ASP A 99 4.60 14.08 5.94
CA ASP A 99 3.42 14.88 6.28
C ASP A 99 2.18 14.03 6.62
N GLY A 100 2.36 12.71 6.67
CA GLY A 100 1.38 11.76 7.16
C GLY A 100 0.19 11.58 6.24
N ASP A 101 0.38 11.69 4.94
CA ASP A 101 -0.65 11.57 3.92
C ASP A 101 -0.48 10.35 3.00
N THR A 102 0.62 9.60 3.14
CA THR A 102 0.86 8.36 2.39
C THR A 102 1.56 7.30 3.23
N LEU A 103 1.09 6.05 3.12
CA LEU A 103 1.77 4.90 3.71
C LEU A 103 2.58 4.11 2.68
N LEU A 104 3.66 3.47 3.14
CA LEU A 104 4.40 2.46 2.40
C LEU A 104 4.30 1.12 3.14
N PHE A 105 3.71 0.13 2.49
CA PHE A 105 3.69 -1.25 2.97
C PHE A 105 4.77 -2.05 2.27
N LYS A 106 5.70 -2.61 3.05
CA LYS A 106 6.62 -3.64 2.58
C LYS A 106 5.95 -5.00 2.77
N VAL A 107 5.79 -5.74 1.69
CA VAL A 107 5.09 -7.02 1.69
C VAL A 107 5.93 -8.10 1.02
N ASP A 108 5.70 -9.33 1.44
CA ASP A 108 6.07 -10.52 0.70
C ASP A 108 4.89 -10.95 -0.18
N GLN A 109 5.03 -10.73 -1.49
CA GLN A 109 3.98 -10.99 -2.48
C GLN A 109 4.09 -12.40 -3.05
N TYR A 110 3.03 -13.19 -2.87
CA TYR A 110 2.95 -14.52 -3.46
C TYR A 110 2.29 -14.49 -4.83
N GLY A 111 3.04 -14.84 -5.88
CA GLY A 111 2.59 -14.78 -7.27
C GLY A 111 2.36 -13.35 -7.80
N PRO A 112 1.60 -13.15 -8.87
CA PRO A 112 1.39 -11.81 -9.44
C PRO A 112 0.52 -10.93 -8.54
N SER A 113 0.96 -9.69 -8.28
CA SER A 113 0.15 -8.72 -7.55
C SER A 113 -1.02 -8.21 -8.38
N CYS A 114 -0.85 -8.14 -9.71
CA CYS A 114 -1.78 -7.54 -10.65
C CYS A 114 -2.72 -8.57 -11.28
N HIS A 115 -3.99 -8.19 -11.48
CA HIS A 115 -5.00 -8.99 -12.20
C HIS A 115 -4.65 -9.26 -13.67
N SER A 116 -3.62 -8.59 -14.22
CA SER A 116 -3.10 -8.86 -15.56
C SER A 116 -2.07 -10.00 -15.60
N GLY A 117 -1.81 -10.66 -14.46
CA GLY A 117 -0.84 -11.74 -14.33
C GLY A 117 0.60 -11.26 -14.14
N ARG A 118 0.80 -9.97 -13.90
CA ARG A 118 2.11 -9.33 -13.72
C ARG A 118 2.46 -9.15 -12.26
N ILE A 119 3.76 -9.05 -11.98
CA ILE A 119 4.26 -8.82 -10.62
C ILE A 119 3.90 -7.43 -10.08
N SER A 120 3.76 -6.43 -10.96
CA SER A 120 3.44 -5.05 -10.60
C SER A 120 2.35 -4.49 -11.51
N CYS A 121 1.49 -3.65 -10.95
CA CYS A 121 0.53 -2.83 -11.67
C CYS A 121 1.21 -1.77 -12.54
N PHE A 122 2.44 -1.37 -12.22
CA PHE A 122 3.23 -0.36 -12.93
C PHE A 122 4.03 -0.99 -14.08
N TYR A 123 3.33 -1.61 -15.02
CA TYR A 123 3.94 -2.32 -16.16
C TYR A 123 3.93 -1.51 -17.46
N THR A 124 3.32 -0.33 -17.47
CA THR A 124 3.29 0.59 -18.62
C THR A 124 4.24 1.75 -18.35
N LYS A 125 5.32 1.86 -19.13
CA LYS A 125 6.28 2.96 -19.06
C LYS A 125 5.89 4.03 -20.07
N LEU A 126 5.72 5.26 -19.61
CA LEU A 126 5.56 6.43 -20.47
C LEU A 126 6.94 6.85 -21.02
N LEU A 127 6.97 7.16 -22.30
CA LEU A 127 8.09 7.77 -23.03
C LEU A 127 7.59 9.10 -23.62
N ASN A 128 8.48 9.92 -24.20
CA ASN A 128 8.11 11.27 -24.64
C ASN A 128 6.86 11.30 -25.56
N ASN A 129 6.77 10.36 -26.52
CA ASN A 129 5.70 10.35 -27.54
C ASN A 129 4.91 9.04 -27.62
N ASN A 130 5.19 8.05 -26.76
CA ASN A 130 4.51 6.75 -26.76
C ASN A 130 4.61 6.06 -25.39
N ALA A 131 4.02 4.87 -25.27
CA ALA A 131 4.12 4.05 -24.06
C ALA A 131 4.57 2.63 -24.43
N LYS A 132 5.33 1.99 -23.52
CA LYS A 132 5.83 0.63 -23.69
C LYS A 132 5.46 -0.23 -22.50
N ILE A 133 5.03 -1.47 -22.76
CA ILE A 133 4.88 -2.49 -21.74
C ILE A 133 6.26 -3.01 -21.34
N VAL A 134 6.64 -2.84 -20.08
CA VAL A 134 7.98 -3.14 -19.56
C VAL A 134 8.02 -4.36 -18.64
N LYS A 135 6.87 -4.95 -18.30
CA LYS A 135 6.80 -6.17 -17.49
C LYS A 135 5.97 -7.24 -18.21
N LYS A 136 6.52 -8.45 -18.32
CA LYS A 136 5.84 -9.62 -18.87
C LYS A 136 4.78 -10.15 -17.92
N SER A 137 3.71 -10.71 -18.47
CA SER A 137 2.78 -11.50 -17.68
C SER A 137 3.41 -12.86 -17.34
N ILE A 138 3.25 -13.29 -16.09
CA ILE A 138 3.76 -14.55 -15.56
C ILE A 138 2.68 -15.64 -15.64
N ILE A 139 1.41 -15.23 -15.73
CA ILE A 139 0.25 -16.14 -15.87
C ILE A 139 -0.85 -15.44 -16.67
N SER A 140 -1.58 -16.16 -17.53
CA SER A 140 -2.70 -15.58 -18.26
C SER A 140 -3.77 -15.01 -17.30
N PRO A 141 -4.34 -13.82 -17.56
CA PRO A 141 -5.43 -13.26 -16.75
C PRO A 141 -6.61 -14.20 -16.58
N ASN A 142 -6.94 -14.98 -17.61
CA ASN A 142 -8.05 -15.93 -17.59
C ASN A 142 -7.82 -17.11 -16.64
N LEU A 143 -6.58 -17.33 -16.17
CA LEU A 143 -6.21 -18.38 -15.24
C LEU A 143 -5.99 -17.87 -13.81
N LEU A 144 -6.14 -16.55 -13.57
CA LEU A 144 -5.91 -15.94 -12.25
C LEU A 144 -7.04 -16.13 -11.26
N TYR A 145 -8.26 -16.22 -11.78
CA TYR A 145 -9.48 -16.40 -11.00
C TYR A 145 -10.03 -17.76 -11.39
N ARG A 146 -9.93 -18.73 -10.47
CA ARG A 146 -10.59 -20.03 -10.60
C ARG A 146 -11.96 -19.94 -9.94
#